data_AF-A0A8C0KDG2-F1
#
_entry.id   AF-A0A8C0KDG2-F1
#
_cell.length_a   1.000
_cell.length_b   1.000
_cell.length_c   1.000
_cell.angle_alpha   90.00
_cell.angle_beta   90.00
_cell.angle_gamma   90.00
#
_symmetry.space_group_name_H-M   'P 1'
#
loop_
_entity.id
_entity.type
_entity.pdbx_description
1 polymer ?
#
loop_
_entity_poly.entity_id
_entity_poly.type
_entity_poly.pdbx_seq_one_letter_code
_entity_poly.pdbx_strand_id
1 'polypeptide(L)'
;MHAEMSGIRVPLRRLKPLDCKEKETLMKRARKMYEQSVNWCFSLISHYREGLTCGSFAGSFLDYYAADVSYPVRKAIQDGDLEADFPKVNYADLEDSEEETSVGGKRPRKKILPDRMRAARDRANQRLVDFIVKTKGADHHLLDIVKGRKQSRWLTSFLNSNRYTLCVETYLEDEDQLDVVVGHLQEIYKQIDKKRLTLARDDKVSFVLEVLLPEAIICSIAALDGLGYKEAEEKYLRGPPVHYREKELFDKNILKKMR
;
A
#
# COMPACT_ATOMS: atom_id res chain seq x y z
N MET A 1 -8.25 16.42 1.45
CA MET A 1 -6.94 16.21 2.09
C MET A 1 -6.10 15.36 1.15
N HIS A 2 -5.03 15.92 0.59
CA HIS A 2 -4.19 15.26 -0.40
C HIS A 2 -3.09 14.40 0.26
N ALA A 3 -2.77 13.28 -0.39
CA ALA A 3 -1.62 12.37 -0.27
C ALA A 3 -0.72 12.46 0.99
N GLU A 4 -0.68 11.37 1.76
CA GLU A 4 0.38 10.97 2.71
C GLU A 4 1.03 12.07 3.57
N MET A 5 0.23 12.91 4.21
CA MET A 5 0.76 13.76 5.28
C MET A 5 1.04 12.90 6.52
N SER A 6 2.32 12.62 6.78
CA SER A 6 2.73 12.06 8.08
C SER A 6 2.26 12.98 9.22
N GLY A 7 1.74 12.39 10.30
CA GLY A 7 1.24 13.14 11.44
C GLY A 7 2.29 14.06 12.07
N ILE A 8 1.84 15.15 12.68
CA ILE A 8 2.70 16.13 13.34
C ILE A 8 3.10 15.60 14.72
N ARG A 9 4.37 15.77 15.10
CA ARG A 9 4.80 15.47 16.48
C ARG A 9 4.35 16.59 17.41
N VAL A 10 3.64 16.22 18.46
CA VAL A 10 3.22 17.14 19.52
C VAL A 10 3.48 16.50 20.89
N PRO A 11 3.90 17.27 21.91
CA PRO A 11 4.03 16.75 23.26
C PRO A 11 2.69 16.22 23.77
N LEU A 12 2.67 15.01 24.34
CA LEU A 12 1.45 14.37 24.81
C LEU A 12 0.69 15.23 25.84
N ARG A 13 1.42 15.97 26.69
CA ARG A 13 0.85 16.92 27.67
C ARG A 13 0.02 18.05 27.06
N ARG A 14 0.20 18.36 25.77
CA ARG A 14 -0.57 19.37 25.03
C ARG A 14 -1.82 18.80 24.36
N LEU A 15 -1.98 17.47 24.35
CA LEU A 15 -3.14 16.80 23.81
C LEU A 15 -4.19 16.58 24.89
N LYS A 16 -5.45 16.80 24.51
CA LYS A 16 -6.61 16.45 25.33
C LYS A 16 -7.41 15.37 24.61
N PRO A 17 -7.92 14.35 25.33
CA PRO A 17 -8.92 13.44 24.76
C PRO A 17 -10.10 14.22 24.20
N LEU A 18 -10.67 13.75 23.08
CA LEU A 18 -11.78 14.43 22.43
C LEU A 18 -13.00 14.58 23.36
N ASP A 19 -13.25 13.57 24.20
CA ASP A 19 -14.34 13.54 25.18
C ASP A 19 -13.87 13.96 26.58
N CYS A 20 -12.98 14.94 26.67
CA CYS A 20 -12.55 15.52 27.94
C CYS A 20 -13.65 16.39 28.59
N LYS A 21 -13.50 16.66 29.90
CA LYS A 21 -14.45 17.49 30.67
C LYS A 21 -14.62 18.91 30.10
N GLU A 22 -13.59 19.44 29.43
CA GLU A 22 -13.60 20.79 28.88
C GLU A 22 -14.06 20.83 27.41
N LYS A 23 -14.54 19.71 26.85
CA LYS A 23 -14.97 19.61 25.45
C LYS A 23 -15.92 20.74 25.06
N GLU A 24 -16.97 20.98 25.85
CA GLU A 24 -17.96 22.01 25.55
C GLU A 24 -17.39 23.42 25.52
N THR A 25 -16.45 23.75 26.41
CA THR A 25 -15.83 25.08 26.45
C THR A 25 -14.87 25.28 25.28
N LEU A 26 -14.11 24.25 24.93
CA LEU A 26 -13.23 24.24 23.75
C LEU A 26 -14.03 24.33 22.45
N MET A 27 -15.16 23.62 22.36
CA MET A 27 -16.07 23.65 21.21
C MET A 27 -16.67 25.04 21.01
N LYS A 28 -17.19 25.66 22.07
CA LYS A 28 -17.71 27.03 22.02
C LYS A 28 -16.64 28.02 21.55
N ARG A 29 -15.38 27.84 21.97
CA ARG A 29 -14.27 28.68 21.51
C ARG A 29 -13.95 28.45 20.02
N ALA A 30 -13.89 27.21 19.57
CA ALA A 30 -13.55 26.87 18.19
C ALA A 30 -14.64 27.33 17.21
N ARG A 31 -15.93 27.13 17.57
CA ARG A 31 -17.07 27.55 16.75
C ARG A 31 -17.15 29.06 16.52
N LYS A 32 -16.63 29.89 17.43
CA LYS A 32 -16.61 31.36 17.22
C LYS A 32 -15.88 31.80 15.96
N MET A 33 -14.86 31.04 15.55
CA MET A 33 -14.00 31.39 14.40
C MET A 33 -14.16 30.41 13.25
N TYR A 34 -14.52 29.16 13.54
CA TYR A 34 -14.46 28.04 12.60
C TYR A 34 -15.71 27.15 12.69
N GLU A 35 -16.90 27.76 12.80
CA GLU A 35 -18.15 27.03 13.06
C GLU A 35 -18.39 25.86 12.11
N GLN A 36 -18.33 26.13 10.80
CA GLN A 36 -18.59 25.14 9.76
C GLN A 36 -17.53 24.04 9.75
N SER A 37 -16.24 24.41 9.76
CA SER A 37 -15.11 23.48 9.80
C SER A 37 -15.19 22.54 11.02
N VAL A 38 -15.53 23.08 12.19
CA VAL A 38 -15.75 22.30 13.41
C VAL A 38 -16.94 21.37 13.25
N ASN A 39 -18.07 21.86 12.72
CA ASN A 39 -19.25 21.02 12.52
C ASN A 39 -18.97 19.87 11.55
N TRP A 40 -18.23 20.10 10.46
CA TRP A 40 -17.80 19.04 9.54
C TRP A 40 -16.93 17.98 10.19
N CYS A 41 -15.93 18.39 10.99
CA CYS A 41 -15.10 17.45 11.74
C CYS A 41 -15.95 16.53 12.62
N PHE A 42 -16.94 17.09 13.33
CA PHE A 42 -17.80 16.31 14.21
C PHE A 42 -18.83 15.48 13.45
N SER A 43 -19.35 15.92 12.30
CA SER A 43 -20.20 15.09 11.44
C SER A 43 -19.47 13.83 10.98
N LEU A 44 -18.20 13.95 10.59
CA LEU A 44 -17.37 12.79 10.22
C LEU A 44 -17.12 11.86 11.42
N ILE A 45 -16.81 12.42 12.59
CA ILE A 45 -16.55 11.63 13.81
C ILE A 45 -17.83 10.92 14.28
N SER A 46 -18.99 11.57 14.22
CA SER A 46 -20.27 10.97 14.61
C SER A 46 -20.64 9.82 13.68
N HIS A 47 -20.58 10.01 12.36
CA HIS A 47 -20.91 8.95 11.40
C HIS A 47 -19.94 7.75 11.52
N TYR A 48 -18.65 8.01 11.76
CA TYR A 48 -17.68 6.95 12.09
C TYR A 48 -18.09 6.16 13.34
N ARG A 49 -18.43 6.86 14.44
CA ARG A 49 -18.83 6.23 15.71
C ARG A 49 -20.14 5.44 15.58
N GLU A 50 -21.09 5.97 14.81
CA GLU A 50 -22.34 5.27 14.48
C GLU A 50 -22.04 3.98 13.72
N GLY A 51 -21.20 4.05 12.68
CA GLY A 51 -20.79 2.89 11.90
C GLY A 51 -20.10 1.79 12.72
N LEU A 52 -19.28 2.18 13.70
CA LEU A 52 -18.72 1.24 14.69
C LEU A 52 -19.79 0.63 15.59
N THR A 53 -20.75 1.43 16.04
CA THR A 53 -21.77 1.01 17.01
C THR A 53 -22.79 0.07 16.37
N CYS A 54 -23.20 0.34 15.12
CA CYS A 54 -24.12 -0.52 14.38
C CYS A 54 -23.43 -1.66 13.63
N GLY A 55 -22.09 -1.75 13.69
CA GLY A 55 -21.31 -2.78 13.00
C GLY A 55 -21.29 -2.66 11.48
N SER A 56 -21.68 -1.52 10.91
CA SER A 56 -21.64 -1.29 9.46
C SER A 56 -20.23 -0.95 8.96
N PHE A 57 -19.32 -0.62 9.88
CA PHE A 57 -17.91 -0.36 9.59
C PHE A 57 -17.00 -0.92 10.70
N ALA A 58 -15.84 -1.44 10.31
CA ALA A 58 -14.79 -1.87 11.23
C ALA A 58 -13.45 -1.32 10.73
N GLY A 59 -12.72 -0.59 11.59
CA GLY A 59 -11.43 0.00 11.24
C GLY A 59 -11.14 1.28 12.01
N SER A 60 -9.98 1.89 11.72
CA SER A 60 -9.62 3.19 12.26
C SER A 60 -10.44 4.32 11.61
N PHE A 61 -10.40 5.50 12.21
CA PHE A 61 -11.04 6.69 11.62
C PHE A 61 -10.46 7.04 10.24
N LEU A 62 -9.18 6.79 10.02
CA LEU A 62 -8.54 7.04 8.72
C LEU A 62 -8.99 6.03 7.67
N ASP A 63 -9.15 4.76 8.05
CA ASP A 63 -9.72 3.73 7.17
C ASP A 63 -11.16 4.09 6.79
N TYR A 64 -11.95 4.57 7.76
CA TYR A 64 -13.31 5.06 7.52
C TYR A 64 -13.32 6.23 6.53
N TYR A 65 -12.44 7.21 6.72
CA TYR A 65 -12.38 8.39 5.86
C TYR A 65 -11.93 8.06 4.44
N ALA A 66 -11.13 7.01 4.25
CA ALA A 66 -10.75 6.51 2.93
C ALA A 66 -11.87 5.67 2.27
N ALA A 67 -12.69 4.98 3.07
CA ALA A 67 -13.72 4.06 2.61
C ALA A 67 -14.94 4.76 1.98
N ASP A 68 -15.62 4.04 1.08
CA ASP A 68 -16.82 4.52 0.37
C ASP A 68 -17.98 4.85 1.30
N VAL A 69 -18.06 4.20 2.48
CA VAL A 69 -19.09 4.49 3.48
C VAL A 69 -19.06 5.93 3.99
N SER A 70 -17.90 6.60 3.91
CA SER A 70 -17.78 8.02 4.28
C SER A 70 -18.13 8.96 3.13
N TYR A 71 -18.31 8.46 1.90
CA TYR A 71 -18.53 9.27 0.70
C TYR A 71 -19.72 10.24 0.82
N PRO A 72 -20.91 9.86 1.30
CA PRO A 72 -22.03 10.80 1.42
C PRO A 72 -21.71 11.99 2.32
N VAL A 73 -21.00 11.73 3.43
CA VAL A 73 -20.58 12.78 4.38
C VAL A 73 -19.48 13.65 3.78
N ARG A 74 -18.49 13.05 3.10
CA ARG A 74 -17.42 13.79 2.40
C ARG A 74 -17.97 14.66 1.27
N LYS A 75 -18.94 14.14 0.53
CA LYS A 75 -19.60 14.87 -0.56
C LYS A 75 -20.43 16.05 -0.04
N ALA A 76 -21.20 15.86 1.02
CA ALA A 76 -21.93 16.96 1.67
C ALA A 76 -21.01 18.09 2.18
N ILE A 77 -19.76 17.76 2.53
CA ILE A 77 -18.73 18.73 2.92
C ILE A 77 -18.12 19.45 1.68
N GLN A 78 -18.00 18.78 0.54
CA GLN A 78 -17.47 19.34 -0.71
C GLN A 78 -18.49 20.18 -1.49
N ASP A 79 -19.76 19.78 -1.48
CA ASP A 79 -20.86 20.48 -2.14
C ASP A 79 -21.34 21.70 -1.33
N GLY A 80 -20.88 21.84 -0.08
CA GLY A 80 -21.03 23.06 0.70
C GLY A 80 -20.14 24.15 0.12
N ASP A 81 -20.74 25.19 -0.45
CA ASP A 81 -20.06 26.40 -0.91
C ASP A 81 -19.31 27.01 0.28
N LEU A 82 -18.02 26.70 0.47
CA LEU A 82 -17.04 27.44 1.28
C LEU A 82 -15.66 26.76 1.26
N GLU A 83 -14.65 27.59 1.01
CA GLU A 83 -13.25 27.29 1.28
C GLU A 83 -13.10 26.99 2.78
N ALA A 84 -12.76 25.75 3.13
CA ALA A 84 -12.64 25.33 4.53
C ALA A 84 -11.52 26.13 5.22
N ASP A 85 -11.88 27.22 5.89
CA ASP A 85 -10.91 28.07 6.60
C ASP A 85 -10.54 27.39 7.91
N PHE A 86 -9.55 26.49 7.86
CA PHE A 86 -8.91 25.94 9.03
C PHE A 86 -7.74 26.84 9.44
N PRO A 87 -7.47 27.01 10.74
CA PRO A 87 -6.30 27.75 11.19
C PRO A 87 -5.04 27.17 10.53
N LYS A 88 -4.33 28.01 9.76
CA LYS A 88 -3.03 27.64 9.21
C LYS A 88 -2.06 27.47 10.37
N VAL A 89 -1.65 26.23 10.62
CA VAL A 89 -0.70 25.91 11.69
C VAL A 89 0.68 26.40 11.26
N ASN A 90 1.26 27.34 12.00
CA ASN A 90 2.66 27.67 11.85
C ASN A 90 3.50 26.59 12.55
N TYR A 91 4.05 25.68 11.75
CA TYR A 91 4.84 24.55 12.25
C TYR A 91 6.15 24.96 12.96
N ALA A 92 6.61 26.19 12.77
CA ALA A 92 7.78 26.73 13.47
C ALA A 92 7.51 26.99 14.96
N ASP A 93 6.26 27.27 15.36
CA ASP A 93 5.89 27.59 16.75
C ASP A 93 5.68 26.33 17.62
N LEU A 94 5.87 25.14 17.04
CA LEU A 94 5.74 23.84 17.72
C LEU A 94 7.09 23.29 18.22
N GLU A 95 8.18 24.06 18.09
CA GLU A 95 9.55 23.65 18.43
C GLU A 95 9.91 23.66 19.92
N ASP A 96 8.96 23.49 20.85
CA ASP A 96 9.30 23.14 22.24
C ASP A 96 9.50 21.63 22.38
N SER A 97 10.59 21.16 21.77
CA SER A 97 11.10 19.80 21.96
C SER A 97 11.81 19.73 23.32
N GLU A 98 11.05 19.68 24.42
CA GLU A 98 11.60 19.21 25.69
C GLU A 98 12.06 17.76 25.51
N GLU A 99 13.39 17.60 25.44
CA GLU A 99 14.05 16.31 25.49
C GLU A 99 13.80 15.71 26.88
N GLU A 100 13.01 14.63 26.97
CA GLU A 100 13.11 13.75 28.13
C GLU A 100 14.56 13.28 28.22
N THR A 101 15.22 13.69 29.30
CA THR A 101 16.59 13.33 29.64
C THR A 101 16.69 11.82 29.85
N SER A 102 17.03 11.08 28.79
CA SER A 102 17.65 9.77 28.95
C SER A 102 19.14 10.00 29.25
N VAL A 103 19.52 9.64 30.47
CA VAL A 103 20.93 9.48 30.86
C VAL A 103 21.52 8.41 29.95
N GLY A 104 22.22 8.82 28.90
CA GLY A 104 22.89 7.89 27.98
C GLY A 104 22.98 8.37 26.54
N GLY A 105 23.85 9.36 26.29
CA GLY A 105 24.43 9.64 24.97
C GLY A 105 23.47 10.17 23.92
N LYS A 106 23.69 11.43 23.50
CA LYS A 106 23.08 12.05 22.31
C LYS A 106 23.20 11.13 21.10
N ARG A 107 22.16 10.33 20.81
CA ARG A 107 22.03 9.70 19.51
C ARG A 107 21.54 10.77 18.54
N PRO A 108 22.29 11.12 17.49
CA PRO A 108 21.83 12.08 16.52
C PRO A 108 20.47 11.61 15.98
N ARG A 109 19.51 12.54 16.00
CA ARG A 109 18.16 12.37 15.45
C ARG A 109 18.34 12.00 13.98
N LYS A 110 18.28 10.69 13.66
CA LYS A 110 18.23 10.23 12.29
C LYS A 110 16.87 10.70 11.77
N LYS A 111 16.85 11.81 11.03
CA LYS A 111 15.77 12.10 10.09
C LYS A 111 15.47 10.77 9.40
N ILE A 112 14.22 10.30 9.46
CA ILE A 112 13.82 9.14 8.68
C ILE A 112 14.01 9.59 7.25
N LEU A 113 15.15 9.21 6.68
CA LEU A 113 15.44 9.42 5.28
C LEU A 113 14.31 8.69 4.54
N PRO A 114 13.87 9.19 3.36
CA PRO A 114 13.06 8.39 2.45
C PRO A 114 13.64 6.99 2.39
N ASP A 115 12.82 5.95 2.28
CA ASP A 115 13.31 4.58 2.27
C ASP A 115 14.27 4.39 1.08
N ARG A 116 15.55 4.71 1.30
CA ARG A 116 16.62 4.69 0.31
C ARG A 116 16.81 3.26 -0.17
N MET A 117 16.37 2.29 0.62
CA MET A 117 16.46 0.88 0.30
C MET A 117 15.34 0.46 -0.65
N ARG A 118 14.08 0.87 -0.40
CA ARG A 118 13.00 0.71 -1.39
C ARG A 118 13.39 1.36 -2.73
N ALA A 119 13.79 2.63 -2.71
CA ALA A 119 14.26 3.31 -3.92
C ALA A 119 15.49 2.65 -4.58
N ALA A 120 16.34 1.95 -3.83
CA ALA A 120 17.46 1.19 -4.41
C ALA A 120 16.98 -0.14 -5.02
N ARG A 121 16.02 -0.82 -4.39
CA ARG A 121 15.35 -2.00 -4.93
C ARG A 121 14.58 -1.64 -6.19
N ASP A 122 13.78 -0.59 -6.19
CA ASP A 122 13.02 -0.14 -7.37
C ASP A 122 13.96 0.17 -8.55
N ARG A 123 15.07 0.87 -8.30
CA ARG A 123 16.11 1.08 -9.32
C ARG A 123 16.73 -0.23 -9.82
N ALA A 124 16.97 -1.19 -8.92
CA ALA A 124 17.49 -2.50 -9.31
C ALA A 124 16.44 -3.33 -10.06
N ASN A 125 15.16 -3.20 -9.74
CA ASN A 125 14.03 -3.90 -10.35
C ASN A 125 13.64 -3.29 -11.71
N GLN A 126 14.07 -2.06 -11.99
CA GLN A 126 13.91 -1.45 -13.31
C GLN A 126 14.46 -2.34 -14.44
N ARG A 127 15.52 -3.13 -14.17
CA ARG A 127 16.05 -4.10 -15.15
C ARG A 127 15.06 -5.22 -15.48
N LEU A 128 14.24 -5.65 -14.51
CA LEU A 128 13.16 -6.61 -14.72
C LEU A 128 12.07 -5.98 -15.59
N VAL A 129 11.63 -4.77 -15.25
CA VAL A 129 10.63 -4.02 -16.02
C VAL A 129 11.09 -3.81 -17.47
N ASP A 130 12.33 -3.39 -17.66
CA ASP A 130 12.91 -3.17 -18.98
C ASP A 130 12.98 -4.47 -19.79
N PHE A 131 13.33 -5.59 -19.15
CA PHE A 131 13.34 -6.89 -19.82
C PHE A 131 11.93 -7.36 -20.20
N ILE A 132 10.94 -7.16 -19.33
CA ILE A 132 9.57 -7.60 -19.59
C ILE A 132 8.93 -6.73 -20.68
N VAL A 133 9.05 -5.40 -20.57
CA VAL A 133 8.24 -4.47 -21.37
C VAL A 133 9.00 -3.92 -22.57
N LYS A 134 10.26 -3.47 -22.38
CA LYS A 134 11.03 -2.83 -23.46
C LYS A 134 11.62 -3.86 -24.42
N THR A 135 12.29 -4.87 -23.88
CA THR A 135 12.89 -5.93 -24.72
C THR A 135 11.90 -7.03 -25.07
N LYS A 136 10.75 -7.10 -24.38
CA LYS A 136 9.74 -8.15 -24.56
C LYS A 136 10.34 -9.55 -24.39
N GLY A 137 11.35 -9.67 -23.53
CA GLY A 137 12.15 -10.88 -23.38
C GLY A 137 11.37 -12.06 -22.81
N ALA A 138 10.28 -11.80 -22.08
CA ALA A 138 9.40 -12.83 -21.53
C ALA A 138 8.25 -13.22 -22.48
N ASP A 139 7.97 -12.44 -23.54
CA ASP A 139 6.75 -12.60 -24.34
C ASP A 139 6.63 -13.99 -24.96
N HIS A 140 7.72 -14.53 -25.52
CA HIS A 140 7.69 -15.86 -26.13
C HIS A 140 7.35 -16.95 -25.12
N HIS A 141 7.96 -16.88 -23.92
CA HIS A 141 7.69 -17.80 -22.82
C HIS A 141 6.23 -17.73 -22.36
N LEU A 142 5.72 -16.51 -22.16
CA LEU A 142 4.33 -16.28 -21.75
C LEU A 142 3.33 -16.76 -22.82
N LEU A 143 3.59 -16.47 -24.09
CA LEU A 143 2.76 -16.93 -25.20
C LEU A 143 2.76 -18.45 -25.33
N ASP A 144 3.87 -19.13 -25.04
CA ASP A 144 3.92 -20.59 -25.04
C ASP A 144 3.13 -21.20 -23.89
N ILE A 145 3.10 -20.58 -22.72
CA ILE A 145 2.24 -20.99 -21.60
C ILE A 145 0.77 -20.81 -21.97
N VAL A 146 0.41 -19.62 -22.46
CA VAL A 146 -0.94 -19.28 -22.94
C VAL A 146 -1.41 -20.25 -24.03
N LYS A 147 -0.52 -20.62 -24.95
CA LYS A 147 -0.81 -21.56 -26.04
C LYS A 147 -0.69 -23.02 -25.59
N GLY A 148 -0.47 -23.30 -24.31
CA GLY A 148 -0.37 -24.65 -23.77
C GLY A 148 0.80 -25.46 -24.34
N ARG A 149 1.80 -24.78 -24.93
CA ARG A 149 3.05 -25.37 -25.43
C ARG A 149 4.07 -25.57 -24.31
N LYS A 150 3.96 -24.78 -23.25
CA LYS A 150 4.79 -24.87 -22.06
C LYS A 150 3.94 -25.06 -20.80
N GLN A 151 4.40 -25.92 -19.90
CA GLN A 151 3.76 -26.13 -18.60
C GLN A 151 4.12 -25.00 -17.65
N SER A 152 3.14 -24.55 -16.89
CA SER A 152 3.28 -23.55 -15.83
C SER A 152 2.61 -24.06 -14.57
N ARG A 153 3.34 -24.05 -13.45
CA ARG A 153 2.77 -24.45 -12.17
C ARG A 153 1.81 -23.37 -11.64
N TRP A 154 1.99 -22.11 -12.03
CA TRP A 154 1.06 -21.01 -11.71
C TRP A 154 -0.25 -21.19 -12.45
N LEU A 155 -0.19 -21.48 -13.75
CA LEU A 155 -1.38 -21.81 -14.53
C LEU A 155 -2.10 -23.04 -13.97
N THR A 156 -1.35 -24.09 -13.63
CA THR A 156 -1.90 -25.30 -13.02
C THR A 156 -2.56 -25.00 -11.67
N SER A 157 -1.93 -24.19 -10.82
CA SER A 157 -2.50 -23.79 -9.53
C SER A 157 -3.76 -22.96 -9.70
N PHE A 158 -3.74 -22.00 -10.62
CA PHE A 158 -4.84 -21.10 -10.94
C PHE A 158 -6.09 -21.86 -11.42
N LEU A 159 -5.91 -22.90 -12.25
CA LEU A 159 -7.00 -23.72 -12.74
C LEU A 159 -7.56 -24.70 -11.67
N ASN A 160 -6.71 -25.17 -10.75
CA ASN A 160 -7.09 -26.18 -9.76
C ASN A 160 -7.56 -25.60 -8.41
N SER A 161 -7.24 -24.35 -8.09
CA SER A 161 -7.62 -23.73 -6.82
C SER A 161 -8.89 -22.89 -6.94
N ASN A 162 -9.88 -23.17 -6.10
CA ASN A 162 -11.06 -22.31 -5.93
C ASN A 162 -10.79 -21.12 -4.98
N ARG A 163 -9.53 -20.91 -4.58
CA ARG A 163 -9.08 -19.84 -3.69
C ARG A 163 -8.06 -19.00 -4.43
N TYR A 164 -8.19 -17.68 -4.34
CA TYR A 164 -7.17 -16.73 -4.78
C TYR A 164 -5.84 -17.13 -4.14
N THR A 165 -4.86 -17.47 -4.97
CA THR A 165 -3.52 -17.78 -4.49
C THR A 165 -2.90 -16.46 -4.07
N LEU A 166 -2.40 -16.36 -2.84
CA LEU A 166 -1.79 -15.11 -2.34
C LEU A 166 -0.68 -14.68 -3.32
N CYS A 167 -0.89 -13.56 -4.01
CA CYS A 167 0.10 -13.03 -4.94
C CYS A 167 1.37 -12.71 -4.14
N VAL A 168 2.49 -13.33 -4.51
CA VAL A 168 3.79 -13.08 -3.90
C VAL A 168 4.41 -11.90 -4.64
N GLU A 169 3.81 -10.71 -4.54
CA GLU A 169 4.37 -9.45 -5.03
C GLU A 169 5.61 -9.11 -4.21
N THR A 170 6.73 -9.72 -4.59
CA THR A 170 8.01 -9.60 -3.87
C THR A 170 9.04 -8.78 -4.62
N TYR A 171 8.85 -8.52 -5.93
CA TYR A 171 9.86 -7.88 -6.76
C TYR A 171 9.45 -6.55 -7.38
N LEU A 172 8.17 -6.20 -7.48
CA LEU A 172 7.73 -4.90 -8.02
C LEU A 172 6.89 -4.19 -6.96
N GLU A 173 7.56 -3.52 -6.01
CA GLU A 173 6.90 -2.75 -4.95
C GLU A 173 6.51 -1.33 -5.41
N ASP A 174 7.09 -0.84 -6.50
CA ASP A 174 6.75 0.47 -7.07
C ASP A 174 5.51 0.34 -7.97
N GLU A 175 4.47 1.11 -7.65
CA GLU A 175 3.17 1.05 -8.34
C GLU A 175 3.29 1.43 -9.82
N ASP A 176 4.12 2.44 -10.15
CA ASP A 176 4.32 2.85 -11.54
C ASP A 176 5.01 1.73 -12.36
N GLN A 177 6.00 1.05 -11.76
CA GLN A 177 6.63 -0.12 -12.38
C GLN A 177 5.65 -1.29 -12.56
N LEU A 178 4.81 -1.55 -11.55
CA LEU A 178 3.82 -2.61 -11.59
C LEU A 178 2.76 -2.32 -12.66
N ASP A 179 2.23 -1.11 -12.73
CA ASP A 179 1.24 -0.68 -13.72
C ASP A 179 1.74 -0.84 -15.15
N VAL A 180 2.99 -0.46 -15.42
CA VAL A 180 3.61 -0.60 -16.75
C VAL A 180 3.75 -2.08 -17.13
N VAL A 181 4.16 -2.94 -16.19
CA VAL A 181 4.27 -4.38 -16.43
C VAL A 181 2.89 -5.01 -16.64
N VAL A 182 1.93 -4.73 -15.76
CA VAL A 182 0.56 -5.25 -15.84
C VAL A 182 -0.09 -4.81 -17.15
N GLY A 183 0.08 -3.55 -17.58
CA GLY A 183 -0.40 -3.06 -18.87
C GLY A 183 0.13 -3.87 -20.05
N HIS A 184 1.42 -4.21 -20.06
CA HIS A 184 2.02 -5.08 -21.08
C HIS A 184 1.48 -6.52 -21.02
N LEU A 185 1.38 -7.11 -19.83
CA LEU A 185 0.86 -8.48 -19.66
C LEU A 185 -0.62 -8.59 -20.07
N GLN A 186 -1.40 -7.54 -19.86
CA GLN A 186 -2.78 -7.47 -20.36
C GLN A 186 -2.85 -7.48 -21.89
N GLU A 187 -1.84 -6.95 -22.59
CA GLU A 187 -1.77 -7.04 -24.06
C GLU A 187 -1.46 -8.45 -24.52
N ILE A 188 -0.57 -9.16 -23.83
CA ILE A 188 -0.32 -10.61 -24.07
C ILE A 188 -1.60 -11.41 -23.83
N TYR A 189 -2.36 -11.09 -22.77
CA TYR A 189 -3.63 -11.74 -22.47
C TYR A 189 -4.68 -11.55 -23.60
N LYS A 190 -4.67 -10.44 -24.34
CA LYS A 190 -5.59 -10.27 -25.48
C LYS A 190 -5.33 -11.26 -26.61
N GLN A 191 -4.13 -11.83 -26.69
CA GLN A 191 -3.75 -12.81 -27.71
C GLN A 191 -4.20 -14.23 -27.36
N ILE A 192 -4.80 -14.45 -26.19
CA ILE A 192 -5.35 -15.74 -25.78
C ILE A 192 -6.62 -16.03 -26.62
N ASP A 193 -6.71 -17.24 -27.17
CA ASP A 193 -7.94 -17.69 -27.83
C ASP A 193 -9.07 -17.78 -26.80
N LYS A 194 -10.16 -17.04 -27.03
CA LYS A 194 -11.35 -16.99 -26.16
C LYS A 194 -11.94 -18.37 -25.86
N LYS A 195 -11.76 -19.34 -26.77
CA LYS A 195 -12.20 -20.73 -26.58
C LYS A 195 -11.42 -21.50 -25.52
N ARG A 196 -10.22 -21.05 -25.13
CA ARG A 196 -9.45 -21.62 -24.02
C ARG A 196 -9.72 -20.93 -22.69
N LEU A 197 -10.17 -19.68 -22.72
CA LEU A 197 -10.55 -18.91 -21.54
C LEU A 197 -11.83 -19.41 -20.88
N THR A 198 -12.71 -20.11 -21.61
CA THR A 198 -13.91 -20.74 -21.03
C THR A 198 -13.61 -21.83 -19.99
N LEU A 199 -12.34 -22.24 -19.85
CA LEU A 199 -11.88 -23.17 -18.80
C LEU A 199 -11.29 -22.45 -17.57
N ALA A 200 -10.92 -21.18 -17.73
CA ALA A 200 -10.44 -20.32 -16.64
C ALA A 200 -11.66 -19.65 -15.99
N ARG A 201 -11.59 -19.38 -14.69
CA ARG A 201 -12.41 -18.32 -14.09
C ARG A 201 -12.28 -17.12 -15.02
N ASP A 202 -13.38 -16.56 -15.53
CA ASP A 202 -13.43 -15.46 -16.50
C ASP A 202 -12.94 -14.11 -15.90
N ASP A 203 -11.89 -14.19 -15.08
CA ASP A 203 -11.25 -13.12 -14.36
C ASP A 203 -9.88 -12.86 -15.00
N LYS A 204 -9.88 -11.91 -15.95
CA LYS A 204 -8.68 -11.42 -16.61
C LYS A 204 -7.65 -10.88 -15.62
N VAL A 205 -8.09 -10.21 -14.55
CA VAL A 205 -7.20 -9.55 -13.60
C VAL A 205 -6.45 -10.61 -12.81
N SER A 206 -7.16 -11.60 -12.26
CA SER A 206 -6.52 -12.71 -11.55
C SER A 206 -5.58 -13.52 -12.44
N PHE A 207 -5.92 -13.76 -13.70
CA PHE A 207 -5.00 -14.47 -14.61
C PHE A 207 -3.70 -13.69 -14.82
N VAL A 208 -3.77 -12.36 -14.99
CA VAL A 208 -2.58 -11.53 -15.16
C VAL A 208 -1.72 -11.55 -13.91
N LEU A 209 -2.32 -11.35 -12.72
CA LEU A 209 -1.58 -11.23 -11.46
C LEU A 209 -1.09 -12.59 -10.90
N GLU A 210 -1.88 -13.65 -11.04
CA GLU A 210 -1.56 -14.96 -10.46
C GLU A 210 -0.77 -15.87 -11.40
N VAL A 211 -0.81 -15.62 -12.72
CA VAL A 211 -0.13 -16.46 -13.72
C VAL A 211 0.92 -15.66 -14.49
N LEU A 212 0.51 -14.66 -15.27
CA LEU A 212 1.43 -14.01 -16.20
C LEU A 212 2.52 -13.21 -15.50
N LEU A 213 2.17 -12.47 -14.45
CA LEU A 213 3.11 -11.65 -13.67
C LEU A 213 4.23 -12.49 -13.03
N PRO A 214 3.93 -13.54 -12.25
CA PRO A 214 4.98 -14.35 -11.66
C PRO A 214 5.79 -15.13 -12.72
N GLU A 215 5.18 -15.58 -13.82
CA GLU A 215 5.92 -16.19 -14.95
C GLU A 215 6.88 -15.20 -15.62
N ALA A 216 6.45 -13.95 -15.81
CA ALA A 216 7.25 -12.90 -16.43
C ALA A 216 8.47 -12.55 -15.56
N ILE A 217 8.26 -12.41 -14.25
CA ILE A 217 9.34 -12.11 -13.30
C ILE A 217 10.35 -13.26 -13.26
N ILE A 218 9.90 -14.52 -13.18
CA ILE A 218 10.79 -15.69 -13.16
C ILE A 218 11.60 -15.80 -14.44
N CYS A 219 10.95 -15.64 -15.60
CA CYS A 219 11.64 -15.65 -16.89
C CYS A 219 12.71 -14.55 -16.96
N SER A 220 12.39 -13.36 -16.43
CA SER A 220 13.32 -12.24 -16.35
C SER A 220 14.49 -12.53 -15.42
N ILE A 221 14.24 -13.08 -14.23
CA ILE A 221 15.29 -13.50 -13.29
C ILE A 221 16.22 -14.54 -13.94
N ALA A 222 15.65 -15.55 -14.61
CA ALA A 222 16.42 -16.56 -15.31
C ALA A 222 17.36 -15.95 -16.35
N ALA A 223 16.84 -15.04 -17.19
CA ALA A 223 17.61 -14.40 -18.24
C ALA A 223 18.68 -13.43 -17.71
N LEU A 224 18.32 -12.58 -16.73
CA LEU A 224 19.18 -11.50 -16.25
C LEU A 224 20.26 -11.97 -15.27
N ASP A 225 19.96 -13.00 -14.48
CA ASP A 225 20.91 -13.57 -13.53
C ASP A 225 21.62 -14.82 -14.09
N GLY A 226 21.31 -15.23 -15.34
CA GLY A 226 21.93 -16.38 -16.01
C GLY A 226 21.59 -17.73 -15.36
N LEU A 227 20.40 -17.83 -14.76
CA LEU A 227 19.95 -18.98 -13.99
C LEU A 227 19.08 -19.92 -14.83
N GLY A 228 19.03 -21.20 -14.41
CA GLY A 228 18.01 -22.11 -14.91
C GLY A 228 16.59 -21.68 -14.47
N TYR A 229 15.55 -22.04 -15.22
CA TYR A 229 14.17 -21.67 -14.87
C TYR A 229 13.79 -22.10 -13.44
N LYS A 230 14.16 -23.33 -13.03
CA LYS A 230 13.87 -23.83 -11.68
C LYS A 230 14.59 -23.03 -10.58
N GLU A 231 15.83 -22.65 -10.82
CA GLU A 231 16.62 -21.85 -9.88
C GLU A 231 16.04 -20.43 -9.76
N ALA A 232 15.61 -19.86 -10.88
CA ALA A 232 14.90 -18.58 -10.91
C ALA A 232 13.55 -18.66 -10.19
N GLU A 233 12.82 -19.77 -10.33
CA GLU A 233 11.56 -20.01 -9.62
C GLU A 233 11.78 -20.11 -8.09
N GLU A 234 12.80 -20.84 -7.65
CA GLU A 234 13.16 -20.91 -6.22
C GLU A 234 13.58 -19.54 -5.67
N LYS A 235 14.33 -18.77 -6.46
CA LYS A 235 14.72 -17.40 -6.11
C LYS A 235 13.51 -16.46 -6.05
N TYR A 236 12.56 -16.62 -6.95
CA TYR A 236 11.30 -15.87 -6.92
C TYR A 236 10.53 -16.14 -5.63
N LEU A 237 10.34 -17.41 -5.26
CA LEU A 237 9.64 -17.80 -4.05
C LEU A 237 10.33 -17.37 -2.75
N ARG A 238 11.67 -17.30 -2.77
CA ARG A 238 12.44 -16.78 -1.64
C ARG A 238 12.28 -15.27 -1.47
N GLY A 239 11.91 -14.56 -2.54
CA GLY A 239 11.86 -13.10 -2.59
C GLY A 239 13.26 -12.46 -2.59
N PRO A 240 13.32 -11.12 -2.69
CA PRO A 240 14.57 -10.38 -2.58
C PRO A 240 15.15 -10.51 -1.16
N PRO A 241 16.50 -10.42 -1.02
CA PRO A 241 17.13 -10.53 0.29
C PRO A 241 16.70 -9.38 1.21
N VAL A 242 16.17 -9.74 2.37
CA VAL A 242 15.81 -8.80 3.45
C VAL A 242 17.07 -8.44 4.23
N HIS A 243 17.31 -7.16 4.50
CA HIS A 243 18.52 -6.74 5.22
C HIS A 243 18.41 -7.11 6.71
N TYR A 244 19.53 -7.48 7.34
CA TYR A 244 19.59 -7.93 8.75
C TYR A 244 18.83 -6.99 9.70
N ARG A 245 18.94 -5.67 9.51
CA ARG A 245 18.23 -4.66 10.33
C ARG A 245 16.70 -4.67 10.18
N GLU A 246 16.18 -4.91 8.98
CA GLU A 246 14.72 -5.00 8.76
C GLU A 246 14.19 -6.25 9.43
N LYS A 247 14.90 -7.38 9.27
CA LYS A 247 14.59 -8.65 9.92
C LYS A 247 14.62 -8.51 11.46
N GLU A 248 15.67 -7.93 12.01
CA GLU A 248 15.80 -7.74 13.47
C GLU A 248 14.70 -6.82 14.04
N LEU A 249 14.31 -5.78 13.30
CA LEU A 249 13.22 -4.89 13.70
C LEU A 249 11.86 -5.60 13.67
N PHE A 250 11.61 -6.39 12.63
CA PHE A 250 10.42 -7.22 12.51
C PHE A 250 10.34 -8.25 13.64
N ASP A 251 11.41 -9.01 13.86
CA ASP A 251 11.48 -10.04 14.91
C ASP A 251 11.24 -9.43 16.30
N LYS A 252 11.84 -8.27 16.59
CA LYS A 252 11.60 -7.52 17.84
C LYS A 252 10.14 -7.08 17.98
N ASN A 253 9.48 -6.69 16.89
CA ASN A 253 8.08 -6.27 16.91
C ASN A 253 7.12 -7.47 17.08
N ILE A 254 7.44 -8.63 16.49
CA ILE A 254 6.70 -9.87 16.71
C ILE A 254 6.81 -10.31 18.17
N LEU A 255 8.03 -10.34 18.73
CA LEU A 255 8.25 -10.69 20.14
C LEU A 255 7.52 -9.75 21.10
N LYS A 256 7.39 -8.46 20.75
CA LYS A 256 6.59 -7.50 21.53
C LYS A 256 5.09 -7.74 21.45
N LYS A 257 4.58 -8.24 20.32
CA LYS A 257 3.15 -8.59 20.15
C LYS A 257 2.77 -9.93 20.78
N MET A 258 3.74 -10.81 20.99
CA MET A 258 3.55 -12.10 21.67
C MET A 258 3.66 -12.02 23.20
N ARG A 259 3.90 -10.82 23.76
CA ARG A 259 3.94 -10.54 25.20
C ARG A 259 2.68 -9.82 25.63
#